data_AF-A0A7S0Q8L6-F1
#
_entry.id   AF-A0A7S0Q8L6-F1
#
_cell.length_a   1.000
_cell.length_b   1.000
_cell.length_c   1.000
_cell.angle_alpha   90.00
_cell.angle_beta   90.00
_cell.angle_gamma   90.00
#
_symmetry.space_group_name_H-M   'P 1'
#
loop_
_entity.id
_entity.type
_entity.pdbx_description
1 polymer ?
#
loop_
_entity_poly.entity_id
_entity_poly.type
_entity_poly.pdbx_seq_one_letter_code
_entity_poly.pdbx_strand_id
1 'polypeptide(L)'
;SEDASLLSLIVAFIRRALGEHVPVLSVCAALPVVMSILTLIPVAIIGNDVGGSSTAIAAAALVALVPAHVGRTMAGDFTGDAVGMPFVCASLCSFLRATRKDGSAALSFFGATMYGCAALSWELHALVPQLIAVFVLMHVLAGRCSRATFQAYAIWYILSSCILVAPAALLERQLDFAPHVLPFFAASVLSVWRFGGYLVRFA
;
A
#
# COMPACT_ATOMS: atom_id res chain seq x y z
N SER A 1 23.42 -9.11 11.41
CA SER A 1 22.71 -7.87 11.78
C SER A 1 22.14 -7.15 10.56
N GLU A 2 21.73 -7.90 9.52
CA GLU A 2 20.97 -7.42 8.35
C GLU A 2 19.76 -8.35 8.08
N ASP A 3 19.44 -9.22 9.05
CA ASP A 3 18.79 -10.52 8.82
C ASP A 3 17.24 -10.52 8.89
N ALA A 4 16.61 -9.34 8.96
CA ALA A 4 15.16 -9.23 9.14
C ALA A 4 14.45 -8.45 8.00
N SER A 5 14.89 -8.62 6.75
CA SER A 5 14.09 -8.18 5.60
C SER A 5 12.83 -9.05 5.48
N LEU A 6 11.69 -8.46 5.10
CA LEU A 6 10.42 -9.22 4.95
C LEU A 6 10.60 -10.44 4.01
N LEU A 7 11.49 -10.30 3.04
CA LEU A 7 11.90 -11.32 2.09
C LEU A 7 12.42 -12.59 2.77
N SER A 8 13.34 -12.47 3.75
CA SER A 8 13.89 -13.63 4.44
C SER A 8 12.82 -14.38 5.23
N LEU A 9 11.88 -13.65 5.83
CA LEU A 9 10.75 -14.21 6.57
C LEU A 9 9.75 -14.92 5.65
N ILE A 10 9.43 -14.34 4.49
CA ILE A 10 8.58 -14.98 3.48
C ILE A 10 9.22 -16.27 2.97
N VAL A 11 10.51 -16.25 2.65
CA VAL A 11 11.23 -17.44 2.18
C VAL A 11 11.26 -18.52 3.26
N ALA A 12 11.53 -18.15 4.52
CA ALA A 12 11.52 -19.09 5.64
C ALA A 12 10.12 -19.70 5.86
N PHE A 13 9.06 -18.89 5.77
CA PHE A 13 7.68 -19.36 5.90
C PHE A 13 7.32 -20.35 4.79
N ILE A 14 7.64 -20.03 3.53
CA ILE A 14 7.39 -20.91 2.38
C ILE A 14 8.14 -22.23 2.52
N ARG A 15 9.42 -22.19 2.94
CA ARG A 15 10.20 -23.42 3.16
C ARG A 15 9.65 -24.28 4.28
N ARG A 16 9.16 -23.69 5.37
CA ARG A 16 8.47 -24.44 6.43
C ARG A 16 7.19 -25.09 5.94
N ALA A 17 6.46 -24.45 5.03
CA ALA A 17 5.23 -25.01 4.45
C ALA A 17 5.49 -26.12 3.42
N LEU A 18 6.53 -25.99 2.59
CA LEU A 18 6.87 -26.95 1.52
C LEU A 18 7.80 -28.09 1.97
N GLY A 19 8.49 -27.92 3.10
CA GLY A 19 9.48 -28.85 3.63
C GLY A 19 10.92 -28.37 3.44
N GLU A 20 11.76 -28.61 4.44
CA GLU A 20 13.14 -28.09 4.49
C GLU A 20 14.04 -28.58 3.34
N HIS A 21 13.67 -29.70 2.71
CA HIS A 21 14.36 -30.28 1.56
C HIS A 21 14.29 -29.44 0.28
N VAL A 22 13.37 -28.46 0.20
CA VAL A 22 13.31 -27.56 -0.95
C VAL A 22 14.48 -26.57 -0.90
N PRO A 23 15.30 -26.48 -1.97
CA PRO A 23 16.42 -25.56 -2.02
C PRO A 23 15.91 -24.12 -2.02
N VAL A 24 16.57 -23.25 -1.23
CA VAL A 24 16.24 -21.82 -1.09
C VAL A 24 16.17 -21.13 -2.46
N LEU A 25 17.09 -21.47 -3.36
CA LEU A 25 17.17 -20.89 -4.70
C LEU A 25 15.89 -21.12 -5.52
N SER A 26 15.26 -22.30 -5.41
CA SER A 26 14.01 -22.57 -6.12
C SER A 26 12.86 -21.71 -5.60
N VAL A 27 12.81 -21.47 -4.28
CA VAL A 27 11.83 -20.56 -3.68
C VAL A 27 12.06 -19.13 -4.14
N CYS A 28 13.31 -18.64 -4.08
CA CYS A 28 13.66 -17.31 -4.53
C CYS A 28 13.41 -17.11 -6.04
N ALA A 29 13.61 -18.14 -6.86
CA ALA A 29 13.35 -18.06 -8.29
C ALA A 29 11.85 -17.98 -8.62
N ALA A 30 10.99 -18.65 -7.85
CA ALA A 30 9.55 -18.65 -8.07
C ALA A 30 8.82 -17.46 -7.42
N LEU A 31 9.36 -16.89 -6.35
CA LEU A 31 8.68 -15.87 -5.56
C LEU A 31 8.26 -14.62 -6.36
N PRO A 32 9.09 -14.04 -7.24
CA PRO A 32 8.71 -12.86 -8.03
C PRO A 32 7.48 -13.10 -8.90
N VAL A 33 7.39 -14.29 -9.50
CA VAL A 33 6.25 -14.68 -10.35
C VAL A 33 4.97 -14.78 -9.53
N VAL A 34 5.05 -15.42 -8.35
CA VAL A 34 3.89 -15.53 -7.43
C VAL A 34 3.44 -14.14 -6.98
N MET A 35 4.36 -13.26 -6.60
CA MET A 35 4.04 -11.90 -6.15
C MET A 35 3.46 -11.03 -7.27
N SER A 36 3.88 -11.24 -8.52
CA SER A 36 3.28 -10.60 -9.69
C SER A 36 1.82 -11.01 -9.87
N ILE A 37 1.51 -12.30 -9.78
CA ILE A 37 0.13 -12.80 -9.87
C ILE A 37 -0.72 -12.21 -8.74
N LEU A 38 -0.19 -12.16 -7.51
CA LEU A 38 -0.88 -11.54 -6.38
C LEU A 38 -1.18 -10.05 -6.60
N THR A 39 -0.34 -9.34 -7.34
CA THR A 39 -0.54 -7.92 -7.66
C THR A 39 -1.79 -7.70 -8.52
N LEU A 40 -2.17 -8.68 -9.33
CA LEU A 40 -3.35 -8.57 -10.20
C LEU A 40 -4.67 -8.53 -9.42
N ILE A 41 -4.70 -9.11 -8.21
CA ILE A 41 -5.91 -9.16 -7.37
C ILE A 41 -6.39 -7.75 -6.98
N PRO A 42 -5.61 -6.91 -6.28
CA PRO A 42 -6.04 -5.56 -5.94
C PRO A 42 -6.29 -4.69 -7.18
N VAL A 43 -5.54 -4.89 -8.27
CA VAL A 43 -5.78 -4.18 -9.55
C VAL A 43 -7.15 -4.54 -10.12
N ALA A 44 -7.51 -5.82 -10.16
CA ALA A 44 -8.81 -6.27 -10.62
C ALA A 44 -9.94 -5.72 -9.74
N ILE A 45 -9.76 -5.69 -8.42
CA ILE A 45 -10.75 -5.12 -7.48
C ILE A 45 -10.95 -3.62 -7.76
N ILE A 46 -9.88 -2.84 -7.93
CA ILE A 46 -9.97 -1.42 -8.29
C ILE A 46 -10.69 -1.27 -9.64
N GLY A 47 -10.31 -2.06 -10.65
CA GLY A 47 -10.94 -2.04 -11.96
C GLY A 47 -12.44 -2.35 -11.89
N ASN A 48 -12.83 -3.31 -11.06
CA ASN A 48 -14.24 -3.66 -10.82
C ASN A 48 -15.01 -2.52 -10.17
N ASP A 49 -14.40 -1.85 -9.18
CA ASP A 49 -15.00 -0.72 -8.49
C ASP A 49 -15.16 0.52 -9.39
N VAL A 50 -14.45 0.60 -10.52
CA VAL A 50 -14.53 1.72 -11.48
C VAL A 50 -15.54 1.47 -12.59
N GLY A 51 -15.59 0.27 -13.18
CA GLY A 51 -16.41 0.00 -14.36
C GLY A 51 -16.97 -1.43 -14.46
N GLY A 52 -16.96 -2.18 -13.36
CA GLY A 52 -17.47 -3.55 -13.28
C GLY A 52 -16.52 -4.63 -13.82
N SER A 53 -17.07 -5.81 -14.08
CA SER A 53 -16.27 -7.02 -14.36
C SER A 53 -15.37 -6.89 -15.61
N SER A 54 -15.87 -6.24 -16.68
CA SER A 54 -15.09 -6.08 -17.91
C SER A 54 -13.84 -5.20 -17.70
N THR A 55 -13.97 -4.10 -16.96
CA THR A 55 -12.83 -3.23 -16.65
C THR A 55 -11.87 -3.88 -15.65
N ALA A 56 -12.35 -4.75 -14.76
CA ALA A 56 -11.51 -5.54 -13.86
C ALA A 56 -10.55 -6.46 -14.63
N ILE A 57 -11.10 -7.23 -15.58
CA ILE A 57 -10.32 -8.16 -16.41
C ILE A 57 -9.36 -7.38 -17.30
N ALA A 58 -9.82 -6.29 -17.91
CA ALA A 58 -8.98 -5.44 -18.75
C ALA A 58 -7.81 -4.82 -17.95
N ALA A 59 -8.06 -4.28 -16.76
CA ALA A 59 -7.02 -3.70 -15.92
C ALA A 59 -5.98 -4.75 -15.48
N ALA A 60 -6.45 -5.93 -15.03
CA ALA A 60 -5.56 -7.02 -14.65
C ALA A 60 -4.72 -7.53 -15.84
N ALA A 61 -5.33 -7.70 -17.02
CA ALA A 61 -4.63 -8.12 -18.22
C ALA A 61 -3.57 -7.10 -18.66
N LEU A 62 -3.87 -5.80 -18.59
CA LEU A 62 -2.92 -4.74 -18.93
C LEU A 62 -1.72 -4.74 -17.99
N VAL A 63 -1.93 -4.89 -16.67
CA VAL A 63 -0.82 -4.97 -15.71
C VAL A 63 -0.02 -6.26 -15.86
N ALA A 64 -0.68 -7.38 -16.15
CA ALA A 64 0.00 -8.66 -16.37
C ALA A 64 0.90 -8.66 -17.61
N LEU A 65 0.58 -7.85 -18.63
CA LEU A 65 1.30 -7.80 -19.90
C LEU A 65 2.26 -6.62 -20.04
N VAL A 66 2.19 -5.62 -19.15
CA VAL A 66 3.02 -4.41 -19.31
C VAL A 66 4.50 -4.77 -19.12
N PRO A 67 5.39 -4.47 -20.09
CA PRO A 67 6.80 -4.88 -20.03
C PRO A 67 7.53 -4.39 -18.79
N ALA A 68 7.15 -3.21 -18.29
CA ALA A 68 7.72 -2.65 -17.06
C ALA A 68 7.42 -3.50 -15.81
N HIS A 69 6.26 -4.16 -15.76
CA HIS A 69 5.92 -5.07 -14.66
C HIS A 69 6.58 -6.42 -14.88
N VAL A 70 6.39 -7.02 -16.07
CA VAL A 70 6.95 -8.33 -16.41
C VAL A 70 8.46 -8.38 -16.25
N GLY A 71 9.18 -7.34 -16.69
CA GLY A 71 10.64 -7.27 -16.64
C GLY A 71 11.22 -7.21 -15.22
N ARG A 72 10.44 -6.86 -14.20
CA ARG A 72 10.86 -6.84 -12.79
C ARG A 72 10.29 -8.01 -11.98
N THR A 73 9.51 -8.89 -12.60
CA THR A 73 8.86 -10.02 -11.93
C THR A 73 9.14 -11.35 -12.63
N MET A 74 10.18 -11.40 -13.46
CA MET A 74 10.64 -12.62 -14.11
C MET A 74 11.15 -13.63 -13.09
N ALA A 75 11.02 -14.91 -13.42
CA ALA A 75 11.57 -15.98 -12.60
C ALA A 75 13.08 -15.80 -12.41
N GLY A 76 13.53 -15.86 -11.16
CA GLY A 76 14.93 -15.61 -10.79
C GLY A 76 15.24 -14.16 -10.39
N ASP A 77 14.38 -13.18 -10.71
CA ASP A 77 14.60 -11.77 -10.36
C ASP A 77 14.12 -11.46 -8.93
N PHE A 78 14.86 -11.97 -7.94
CA PHE A 78 14.53 -11.83 -6.52
C PHE A 78 14.89 -10.44 -5.99
N THR A 79 14.11 -9.43 -6.38
CA THR A 79 14.26 -8.05 -5.91
C THR A 79 13.13 -7.65 -4.96
N GLY A 80 13.41 -6.71 -4.07
CA GLY A 80 12.42 -6.16 -3.13
C GLY A 80 11.24 -5.50 -3.83
N ASP A 81 11.47 -4.95 -5.02
CA ASP A 81 10.47 -4.33 -5.88
C ASP A 81 9.39 -5.32 -6.32
N ALA A 82 9.79 -6.52 -6.74
CA ALA A 82 8.87 -7.58 -7.17
C ALA A 82 7.93 -8.01 -6.03
N VAL A 83 8.47 -8.07 -4.80
CA VAL A 83 7.73 -8.50 -3.61
C VAL A 83 6.91 -7.36 -3.01
N GLY A 84 7.36 -6.11 -3.12
CA GLY A 84 6.68 -4.93 -2.60
C GLY A 84 5.42 -4.55 -3.36
N MET A 85 5.39 -4.77 -4.68
CA MET A 85 4.30 -4.35 -5.55
C MET A 85 2.89 -4.82 -5.14
N PRO A 86 2.65 -6.11 -4.79
CA PRO A 86 1.32 -6.54 -4.37
C PRO A 86 0.85 -5.83 -3.10
N PHE A 87 1.76 -5.54 -2.16
CA PHE A 87 1.45 -4.84 -0.92
C PHE A 87 1.09 -3.37 -1.17
N VAL A 88 1.80 -2.70 -2.08
CA VAL A 88 1.48 -1.33 -2.51
C VAL A 88 0.08 -1.27 -3.14
N CYS A 89 -0.20 -2.15 -4.11
CA CYS A 89 -1.51 -2.19 -4.75
C CYS A 89 -2.63 -2.54 -3.76
N ALA A 90 -2.39 -3.46 -2.82
CA ALA A 90 -3.36 -3.80 -1.77
C ALA A 90 -3.62 -2.63 -0.81
N SER A 91 -2.59 -1.86 -0.42
CA SER A 91 -2.73 -0.67 0.40
C SER A 91 -3.58 0.41 -0.29
N LEU A 92 -3.28 0.72 -1.56
CA LEU A 92 -4.06 1.69 -2.34
C LEU A 92 -5.50 1.22 -2.58
N CYS A 93 -5.69 -0.06 -2.94
CA CYS A 93 -7.01 -0.65 -3.13
C CYS A 93 -7.88 -0.56 -1.87
N SER A 94 -7.31 -0.95 -0.72
CA SER A 94 -8.03 -0.94 0.55
C SER A 94 -8.34 0.49 1.01
N PHE A 95 -7.43 1.44 0.82
CA PHE A 95 -7.66 2.85 1.07
C PHE A 95 -8.82 3.40 0.22
N LEU A 96 -8.79 3.18 -1.10
CA LEU A 96 -9.88 3.61 -1.99
C LEU A 96 -11.23 3.04 -1.55
N ARG A 97 -11.28 1.75 -1.21
CA ARG A 97 -12.51 1.12 -0.72
C ARG A 97 -12.94 1.63 0.65
N ALA A 98 -12.01 1.96 1.54
CA ALA A 98 -12.32 2.55 2.84
C ALA A 98 -13.01 3.92 2.67
N THR A 99 -12.56 4.74 1.72
CA THR A 99 -13.19 6.04 1.45
C THR A 99 -14.61 5.93 0.88
N ARG A 100 -14.91 4.84 0.14
CA ARG A 100 -16.24 4.59 -0.46
C ARG A 100 -17.21 3.89 0.48
N LYS A 101 -16.73 3.00 1.35
CA LYS A 101 -17.54 2.23 2.31
C LYS A 101 -17.57 2.90 3.69
N ASP A 102 -18.13 4.11 3.75
CA ASP A 102 -18.37 4.87 5.00
C ASP A 102 -17.17 5.02 5.95
N GLY A 103 -15.94 5.04 5.43
CA GLY A 103 -14.75 5.23 6.27
C GLY A 103 -14.38 3.98 7.08
N SER A 104 -14.57 2.78 6.50
CA SER A 104 -14.30 1.51 7.16
C SER A 104 -12.90 1.47 7.82
N ALA A 105 -12.90 1.42 9.15
CA ALA A 105 -11.69 1.33 9.96
C ALA A 105 -10.90 0.05 9.67
N ALA A 106 -11.59 -1.08 9.46
CA ALA A 106 -10.97 -2.37 9.16
C ALA A 106 -10.20 -2.34 7.84
N LEU A 107 -10.77 -1.73 6.78
CA LEU A 107 -10.07 -1.58 5.50
C LEU A 107 -8.88 -0.61 5.61
N SER A 108 -9.02 0.45 6.40
CA SER A 108 -7.93 1.42 6.64
C SER A 108 -6.78 0.78 7.43
N PHE A 109 -7.09 -0.04 8.43
CA PHE A 109 -6.13 -0.84 9.19
C PHE A 109 -5.41 -1.87 8.31
N PHE A 110 -6.17 -2.59 7.48
CA PHE A 110 -5.60 -3.53 6.52
C PHE A 110 -4.65 -2.81 5.55
N GLY A 111 -5.06 -1.66 5.01
CA GLY A 111 -4.22 -0.86 4.12
C GLY A 111 -2.94 -0.34 4.77
N ALA A 112 -3.02 0.11 6.03
CA ALA A 112 -1.85 0.54 6.78
C ALA A 112 -0.88 -0.63 7.04
N THR A 113 -1.41 -1.81 7.37
CA THR A 113 -0.59 -3.03 7.54
C THR A 113 0.09 -3.44 6.24
N MET A 114 -0.64 -3.44 5.11
CA MET A 114 -0.05 -3.71 3.79
C MET A 114 1.03 -2.68 3.42
N TYR A 115 0.81 -1.40 3.73
CA TYR A 115 1.85 -0.39 3.56
C TYR A 115 3.10 -0.67 4.39
N GLY A 116 2.95 -1.09 5.65
CA GLY A 116 4.07 -1.54 6.48
C GLY A 116 4.85 -2.70 5.86
N CYS A 117 4.16 -3.70 5.30
CA CYS A 117 4.80 -4.80 4.57
C CYS A 117 5.54 -4.30 3.31
N ALA A 118 4.99 -3.33 2.59
CA ALA A 118 5.65 -2.70 1.45
C ALA A 118 6.94 -1.98 1.90
N ALA A 119 6.89 -1.24 3.01
CA ALA A 119 8.06 -0.52 3.55
C ALA A 119 9.22 -1.43 3.96
N LEU A 120 8.91 -2.63 4.45
CA LEU A 120 9.90 -3.64 4.80
C LEU A 120 10.47 -4.40 3.59
N SER A 121 9.84 -4.28 2.42
CA SER A 121 10.23 -5.01 1.21
C SER A 121 10.87 -4.12 0.16
N TRP A 122 10.43 -2.86 0.05
CA TRP A 122 10.74 -1.99 -1.08
C TRP A 122 11.09 -0.58 -0.65
N GLU A 123 12.16 -0.04 -1.23
CA GLU A 123 12.69 1.28 -0.86
C GLU A 123 11.79 2.43 -1.31
N LEU A 124 11.06 2.26 -2.43
CA LEU A 124 10.18 3.30 -2.99
C LEU A 124 8.78 3.37 -2.33
N HIS A 125 8.60 2.69 -1.19
CA HIS A 125 7.33 2.69 -0.45
C HIS A 125 6.87 4.11 -0.07
N ALA A 126 7.79 5.04 0.17
CA ALA A 126 7.49 6.43 0.52
C ALA A 126 6.61 7.17 -0.50
N LEU A 127 6.48 6.67 -1.73
CA LEU A 127 5.56 7.19 -2.73
C LEU A 127 4.08 6.96 -2.34
N VAL A 128 3.75 5.88 -1.63
CA VAL A 128 2.38 5.52 -1.26
C VAL A 128 1.69 6.61 -0.40
N PRO A 129 2.25 7.05 0.74
CA PRO A 129 1.63 8.10 1.52
C PRO A 129 1.54 9.43 0.74
N GLN A 130 2.49 9.71 -0.16
CA GLN A 130 2.42 10.91 -1.02
C GLN A 130 1.24 10.85 -2.00
N LEU A 131 1.04 9.72 -2.68
CA LEU A 131 -0.09 9.52 -3.59
C LEU A 131 -1.42 9.65 -2.85
N ILE A 132 -1.53 9.05 -1.66
CA ILE A 132 -2.73 9.16 -0.82
C ILE A 132 -2.94 10.61 -0.36
N ALA A 133 -1.88 11.31 0.04
CA ALA A 133 -1.96 12.72 0.44
C ALA A 133 -2.46 13.61 -0.72
N VAL A 134 -1.89 13.45 -1.92
CA VAL A 134 -2.35 14.15 -3.13
C VAL A 134 -3.81 13.84 -3.42
N PHE A 135 -4.20 12.56 -3.38
CA PHE A 135 -5.59 12.16 -3.60
C PHE A 135 -6.55 12.87 -2.64
N VAL A 136 -6.23 12.93 -1.35
CA VAL A 136 -7.11 13.58 -0.37
C VAL A 136 -7.11 15.10 -0.52
N LEU A 137 -5.96 15.72 -0.78
CA LEU A 137 -5.90 17.15 -1.07
C LEU A 137 -6.74 17.51 -2.29
N MET A 138 -6.70 16.71 -3.36
CA MET A 138 -7.56 16.89 -4.53
C MET A 138 -9.04 16.77 -4.20
N HIS A 139 -9.42 15.84 -3.31
CA HIS A 139 -10.80 15.73 -2.82
C HIS A 139 -11.25 16.97 -2.02
N VAL A 140 -10.36 17.55 -1.22
CA VAL A 140 -10.63 18.80 -0.48
C VAL A 140 -10.81 19.97 -1.45
N LEU A 141 -9.87 20.14 -2.39
CA LEU A 141 -9.92 21.22 -3.40
C LEU A 141 -11.15 21.11 -4.31
N ALA A 142 -11.57 19.89 -4.65
CA ALA A 142 -12.78 19.66 -5.44
C ALA A 142 -14.09 19.87 -4.64
N GLY A 143 -14.02 20.17 -3.34
CA GLY A 143 -15.19 20.27 -2.47
C GLY A 143 -15.93 18.95 -2.25
N ARG A 144 -15.31 17.81 -2.60
CA ARG A 144 -15.88 16.45 -2.51
C ARG A 144 -15.34 15.66 -1.33
N CYS A 145 -14.79 16.36 -0.34
CA CYS A 145 -14.29 15.71 0.87
C CYS A 145 -15.48 15.26 1.72
N SER A 146 -15.44 14.00 2.15
CA SER A 146 -16.49 13.39 2.96
C SER A 146 -15.96 13.02 4.35
N ARG A 147 -16.87 12.77 5.29
CA ARG A 147 -16.49 12.28 6.63
C ARG A 147 -15.78 10.92 6.55
N ALA A 148 -16.17 10.08 5.59
CA ALA A 148 -15.55 8.80 5.29
C ALA A 148 -14.09 8.98 4.81
N THR A 149 -13.83 9.95 3.94
CA THR A 149 -12.46 10.28 3.48
C THR A 149 -11.57 10.71 4.64
N PHE A 150 -12.08 11.56 5.53
CA PHE A 150 -11.36 11.97 6.74
C PHE A 150 -11.03 10.79 7.65
N GLN A 151 -12.00 9.95 7.96
CA GLN A 151 -11.81 8.78 8.84
C GLN A 151 -10.81 7.78 8.24
N ALA A 152 -10.96 7.45 6.96
CA ALA A 152 -10.06 6.53 6.27
C ALA A 152 -8.61 7.05 6.28
N TYR A 153 -8.41 8.33 5.96
CA TYR A 153 -7.09 8.95 5.97
C TYR A 153 -6.48 9.02 7.36
N ALA A 154 -7.23 9.46 8.38
CA ALA A 154 -6.71 9.57 9.74
C ALA A 154 -6.26 8.21 10.29
N ILE A 155 -7.10 7.17 10.14
CA ILE A 155 -6.79 5.82 10.60
C ILE A 155 -5.59 5.26 9.84
N TRP A 156 -5.60 5.35 8.51
CA TRP A 156 -4.51 4.84 7.68
C TRP A 156 -3.18 5.55 8.00
N TYR A 157 -3.18 6.88 8.13
CA TYR A 157 -1.97 7.67 8.36
C TYR A 157 -1.35 7.42 9.75
N ILE A 158 -2.17 7.42 10.80
CA ILE A 158 -1.70 7.18 12.18
C ILE A 158 -1.12 5.77 12.28
N LEU A 159 -1.86 4.75 11.83
CA LEU A 159 -1.40 3.36 11.90
C LEU A 159 -0.14 3.13 11.06
N SER A 160 -0.10 3.68 9.84
CA SER A 160 1.08 3.57 8.98
C SER A 160 2.30 4.19 9.65
N SER A 161 2.16 5.37 10.27
CA SER A 161 3.23 6.04 10.99
C SER A 161 3.72 5.22 12.18
N CYS A 162 2.80 4.64 12.97
CA CYS A 162 3.16 3.75 14.08
C CYS A 162 3.92 2.50 13.62
N ILE A 163 3.48 1.87 12.53
CA ILE A 163 4.12 0.67 11.98
C ILE A 163 5.52 0.99 11.43
N LEU A 164 5.73 2.18 10.88
CA LEU A 164 7.00 2.58 10.29
C LEU A 164 8.07 2.91 11.34
N VAL A 165 7.67 3.39 12.51
CA VAL A 165 8.57 3.73 13.63
C VAL A 165 9.01 2.50 14.43
N ALA A 166 8.21 1.42 14.42
CA ALA A 166 8.50 0.24 15.24
C ALA A 166 9.80 -0.52 14.87
N PRO A 167 10.18 -0.69 13.58
CA PRO A 167 11.39 -1.39 13.20
C PRO A 167 12.58 -0.42 13.17
N ALA A 168 13.61 -0.69 13.98
CA ALA A 168 14.84 0.11 13.99
C ALA A 168 15.52 0.21 12.60
N ALA A 169 15.36 -0.82 11.75
CA ALA A 169 15.86 -0.86 10.38
C ALA A 169 15.22 0.20 9.45
N LEU A 170 14.01 0.66 9.77
CA LEU A 170 13.34 1.72 9.02
C LEU A 170 13.67 3.10 9.57
N LEU A 171 14.11 3.21 10.83
CA LEU A 171 14.30 4.48 11.52
C LEU A 171 15.31 5.40 10.81
N GLU A 172 16.44 4.86 10.33
CA GLU A 172 17.43 5.65 9.58
C GLU A 172 16.91 6.15 8.23
N ARG A 173 16.08 5.35 7.54
CA ARG A 173 15.40 5.75 6.29
C ARG A 173 14.25 6.75 6.53
N GLN A 174 13.74 6.81 7.75
CA GLN A 174 12.65 7.72 8.16
C GLN A 174 13.16 9.10 8.62
N LEU A 175 14.45 9.24 8.91
CA LEU A 175 15.04 10.51 9.32
C LEU A 175 15.08 11.54 8.17
N ASP A 176 15.00 11.09 6.92
CA ASP A 176 14.71 11.96 5.79
C ASP A 176 13.28 12.46 5.90
N PHE A 177 13.12 13.67 6.45
CA PHE A 177 11.82 14.28 6.71
C PHE A 177 11.02 14.57 5.43
N ALA A 178 11.70 14.75 4.30
CA ALA A 178 11.14 15.21 3.03
C ALA A 178 9.92 14.40 2.52
N PRO A 179 9.96 13.05 2.44
CA PRO A 179 8.81 12.25 2.00
C PRO A 179 7.57 12.32 2.91
N HIS A 180 7.72 12.77 4.17
CA HIS A 180 6.64 12.81 5.16
C HIS A 180 5.93 14.17 5.27
N VAL A 181 6.51 15.23 4.67
CA VAL A 181 5.96 16.59 4.72
C VAL A 181 4.56 16.67 4.11
N LEU A 182 4.38 16.12 2.90
CA LEU A 182 3.11 16.21 2.19
C LEU A 182 1.96 15.44 2.87
N PRO A 183 2.16 14.19 3.34
CA PRO A 183 1.18 13.49 4.18
C PRO A 183 0.81 14.24 5.46
N PHE A 184 1.80 14.82 6.15
CA PHE A 184 1.54 15.61 7.35
C PHE A 184 0.73 16.88 7.04
N PHE A 185 1.06 17.57 5.94
CA PHE A 185 0.31 18.72 5.48
C PHE A 185 -1.14 18.36 5.14
N ALA A 186 -1.37 17.26 4.43
CA ALA A 186 -2.71 16.77 4.12
C ALA A 186 -3.52 16.43 5.38
N ALA A 187 -2.90 15.81 6.39
CA ALA A 187 -3.53 15.54 7.69
C ALA A 187 -3.98 16.83 8.39
N SER A 188 -3.14 17.87 8.33
CA SER A 188 -3.42 19.17 8.93
C SER A 188 -4.60 19.86 8.23
N VAL A 189 -4.60 19.90 6.89
CA VAL A 189 -5.69 20.47 6.08
C VAL A 189 -7.02 19.76 6.35
N LEU A 190 -7.01 18.43 6.40
CA LEU A 190 -8.19 17.61 6.72
C LEU A 190 -8.76 17.89 8.10
N SER A 191 -7.90 18.09 9.09
CA SER A 191 -8.29 18.39 10.47
C SER A 191 -8.98 19.74 10.56
N VAL A 192 -8.43 20.76 9.90
CA VAL A 192 -9.04 22.09 9.79
C VAL A 192 -10.37 22.03 9.04
N TRP A 193 -10.43 21.34 7.90
CA TRP A 193 -11.66 21.16 7.13
C TRP A 193 -12.76 20.50 7.97
N ARG A 194 -12.43 19.44 8.73
CA ARG A 194 -13.38 18.75 9.58
C ARG A 194 -13.90 19.64 10.70
N PHE A 195 -13.01 20.40 11.33
CA PHE A 195 -13.34 21.34 12.40
C PHE A 195 -14.23 22.49 11.91
N GLY A 196 -13.92 23.08 10.75
CA GLY A 196 -14.77 24.10 10.12
C GLY A 196 -16.18 23.60 9.84
N GLY A 197 -16.31 22.37 9.33
CA GLY A 197 -17.61 21.73 9.13
C GLY A 197 -18.39 21.42 10.42
N TYR A 198 -17.73 21.35 11.58
CA TYR A 198 -18.42 21.29 12.88
C TYR A 198 -18.95 22.66 13.28
N LEU A 199 -18.15 23.73 13.18
CA LEU A 199 -18.55 25.09 13.58
C LEU A 199 -19.78 25.58 12.81
N VAL A 200 -19.84 25.34 11.50
CA VAL A 200 -20.99 25.72 10.65
C VAL A 200 -22.28 24.98 11.02
N ARG A 201 -22.21 23.81 11.67
CA ARG A 201 -23.41 23.09 12.15
C ARG A 201 -23.94 23.59 13.50
N PHE A 202 -23.13 24.36 14.23
CA PHE A 202 -23.51 24.92 15.54
C PHE A 202 -23.90 26.39 15.48
N ALA A 203 -23.50 27.11 14.42
CA ALA A 203 -23.98 28.46 14.10
C ALA A 203 -25.32 28.40 13.36
#